data_AF-A0A3L7VPF0-F1
#
_entry.id   AF-A0A3L7VPF0-F1
#
_cell.length_a   1.000
_cell.length_b   1.000
_cell.length_c   1.000
_cell.angle_alpha   90.00
_cell.angle_beta   90.00
_cell.angle_gamma   90.00
#
_symmetry.space_group_name_H-M   'P 1'
#
loop_
_entity.id
_entity.type
_entity.pdbx_description
1 polymer ?
#
loop_
_entity_poly.entity_id
_entity_poly.type
_entity_poly.pdbx_seq_one_letter_code
_entity_poly.pdbx_strand_id
1 'polypeptide(L)'
;MLPAYFNAVAKQTPNAELVHDKVHVAKYLGEAGAQVRRAENKDLQAEDDDRLKGTRQLWLFNKSNLSWKQRRRFAAIRRNGLKTARAWAIKESEVDPNCWTVGGLV
;
A
#
# COMPACT_ATOMS: atom_id res chain seq x y z
N MET A 1 4.52 11.49 -9.48
CA MET A 1 4.63 12.84 -10.05
C MET A 1 5.95 12.98 -10.80
N LEU A 2 5.97 13.68 -11.93
CA LEU A 2 7.20 13.99 -12.66
C LEU A 2 7.99 15.08 -11.90
N PRO A 3 9.28 14.86 -11.58
CA PRO A 3 10.09 15.83 -10.83
C PRO A 3 10.16 17.21 -11.50
N ALA A 4 10.20 17.25 -12.84
CA ALA A 4 10.22 18.49 -13.61
C ALA A 4 8.94 19.32 -13.44
N TYR A 5 7.77 18.67 -13.37
CA TYR A 5 6.49 19.34 -13.17
C TYR A 5 6.39 19.95 -11.77
N PHE A 6 6.79 19.20 -10.74
CA PHE A 6 6.86 19.70 -9.36
C PHE A 6 7.74 20.96 -9.28
N ASN A 7 8.94 20.89 -9.86
CA ASN A 7 9.89 22.01 -9.85
C ASN A 7 9.37 23.24 -10.61
N ALA A 8 8.63 23.04 -11.71
CA ALA A 8 8.03 24.13 -12.48
C ALA A 8 6.90 24.82 -11.69
N VAL A 9 6.01 24.04 -11.08
CA VAL A 9 4.90 24.56 -10.25
C VAL A 9 5.45 25.29 -9.02
N ALA A 10 6.43 24.71 -8.33
CA ALA A 10 7.06 25.34 -7.17
C ALA A 10 7.73 26.70 -7.51
N LYS A 11 8.23 26.86 -8.74
CA LYS A 11 8.86 28.11 -9.20
C LYS A 11 7.86 29.13 -9.75
N GLN A 12 6.84 28.69 -10.49
CA GLN A 12 5.94 29.58 -11.22
C GLN A 12 4.70 29.97 -10.43
N THR A 13 4.30 29.17 -9.45
CA THR A 13 3.10 29.40 -8.64
C THR A 13 3.44 29.25 -7.14
N PRO A 14 4.16 30.21 -6.55
CA PRO A 14 4.60 30.13 -5.15
C PRO A 14 3.43 30.17 -4.13
N ASN A 15 2.27 30.67 -4.56
CA ASN A 15 1.06 30.74 -3.73
C ASN A 15 0.08 29.58 -3.97
N ALA A 16 0.40 28.63 -4.86
CA ALA A 16 -0.47 27.49 -5.14
C ALA A 16 -0.07 26.30 -4.27
N GLU A 17 -1.07 25.64 -3.68
CA GLU A 17 -0.87 24.41 -2.93
C GLU A 17 -0.85 23.21 -3.88
N LEU A 18 0.23 22.42 -3.83
CA LEU A 18 0.34 21.24 -4.68
C LEU A 18 -0.43 20.07 -4.07
N VAL A 19 -1.58 19.75 -4.65
CA VAL A 19 -2.40 18.62 -4.21
C VAL A 19 -2.03 17.35 -4.99
N HIS A 20 -1.84 16.24 -4.27
CA HIS A 20 -1.68 14.93 -4.88
C HIS A 20 -3.04 14.27 -5.13
N ASP A 21 -3.28 13.86 -6.37
CA ASP A 21 -4.47 13.09 -6.71
C ASP A 21 -4.42 11.69 -6.06
N LYS A 22 -5.60 11.14 -5.73
CA LYS A 22 -5.80 9.88 -5.01
C LYS A 22 -5.10 8.70 -5.69
N VAL A 23 -5.05 8.69 -7.02
CA VAL A 23 -4.33 7.67 -7.80
C VAL A 23 -2.82 7.68 -7.53
N HIS A 24 -2.21 8.84 -7.31
CA HIS A 24 -0.80 8.94 -6.98
C HIS A 24 -0.53 8.50 -5.54
N VAL A 25 -1.42 8.85 -4.59
CA VAL A 25 -1.33 8.41 -3.19
C VAL A 25 -1.43 6.90 -3.09
N ALA A 26 -2.42 6.28 -3.74
CA ALA A 26 -2.56 4.84 -3.79
C ALA A 26 -1.34 4.13 -4.39
N LYS A 27 -0.71 4.72 -5.41
CA LYS A 27 0.53 4.21 -6.01
C LYS A 27 1.68 4.22 -5.00
N TYR A 28 1.92 5.35 -4.32
CA TYR A 28 2.99 5.46 -3.33
C TYR A 28 2.79 4.49 -2.15
N LEU A 29 1.56 4.33 -1.68
CA LEU A 29 1.22 3.35 -0.64
C LEU A 29 1.49 1.91 -1.10
N GLY A 30 1.17 1.59 -2.36
CA GLY A 30 1.49 0.30 -2.96
C GLY A 30 3.00 0.02 -3.03
N GLU A 31 3.79 1.03 -3.40
CA GLU A 31 5.26 0.95 -3.45
C GLU A 31 5.86 0.80 -2.04
N ALA A 32 5.40 1.59 -1.07
CA ALA A 32 5.83 1.51 0.32
C ALA A 32 5.52 0.13 0.93
N GLY A 33 4.32 -0.41 0.72
CA GLY A 33 3.97 -1.77 1.17
C GLY A 33 4.87 -2.84 0.54
N ALA A 34 5.24 -2.67 -0.75
CA ALA A 34 6.17 -3.58 -1.41
C ALA A 34 7.60 -3.50 -0.85
N GLN A 35 8.05 -2.32 -0.42
CA GLN A 35 9.35 -2.13 0.26
C GLN A 35 9.35 -2.81 1.64
N VAL A 36 8.31 -2.59 2.45
CA VAL A 36 8.16 -3.24 3.76
C VAL A 36 8.21 -4.76 3.64
N ARG A 37 7.49 -5.32 2.64
CA ARG A 37 7.53 -6.77 2.37
C ARG A 37 8.92 -7.26 1.98
N ARG A 38 9.67 -6.51 1.18
CA ARG A 38 11.04 -6.91 0.77
C ARG A 38 11.99 -6.91 1.96
N ALA A 39 11.90 -5.88 2.82
CA ALA A 39 12.71 -5.81 4.03
C ALA A 39 12.39 -6.97 4.98
N GLU A 40 11.11 -7.16 5.32
CA GLU A 40 10.68 -8.22 6.24
C GLU A 40 10.93 -9.62 5.68
N ASN A 41 10.77 -9.84 4.36
CA ASN A 41 11.12 -11.11 3.75
C ASN A 41 12.63 -11.39 3.79
N LYS A 42 13.48 -10.35 3.73
CA LYS A 42 14.92 -10.51 3.85
C LYS A 42 15.31 -10.90 5.27
N ASP A 43 14.68 -10.27 6.26
CA ASP A 43 14.90 -10.57 7.68
C ASP A 43 14.45 -12.01 8.00
N LEU A 44 13.24 -12.41 7.57
CA LEU A 44 12.73 -13.78 7.76
C LEU A 44 13.58 -14.83 7.05
N GLN A 45 14.12 -14.53 5.87
CA GLN A 45 15.03 -15.44 5.17
C GLN A 45 16.35 -15.66 5.90
N ALA A 46 16.81 -14.68 6.70
CA ALA A 46 17.97 -14.88 7.56
C ALA A 46 17.67 -15.86 8.72
N GLU A 47 16.40 -16.03 9.07
CA GLU A 47 15.89 -16.97 10.08
C GLU A 47 15.39 -18.29 9.47
N ASP A 48 15.67 -18.55 8.18
CA ASP A 48 15.19 -19.70 7.41
C ASP A 48 13.64 -19.81 7.33
N ASP A 49 12.94 -18.68 7.50
CA ASP A 49 11.48 -18.58 7.37
C ASP A 49 11.08 -18.03 5.97
N ASP A 50 10.58 -18.93 5.13
CA ASP A 50 10.16 -18.65 3.76
C ASP A 50 8.67 -18.27 3.61
N ARG A 51 7.94 -17.97 4.70
CA ARG A 51 6.48 -17.72 4.67
C ARG A 51 6.04 -16.56 3.77
N LEU A 52 6.90 -15.56 3.54
CA LEU A 52 6.62 -14.43 2.66
C LEU A 52 7.00 -14.68 1.19
N LYS A 53 7.67 -15.79 0.87
CA LYS A 53 8.11 -16.14 -0.48
C LYS A 53 6.92 -16.46 -1.38
N GLY A 54 6.93 -15.90 -2.59
CA GLY A 54 5.85 -16.06 -3.56
C GLY A 54 4.52 -15.39 -3.19
N THR A 55 4.46 -14.61 -2.10
CA THR A 55 3.23 -13.95 -1.65
C THR A 55 3.00 -12.58 -2.30
N ARG A 56 3.93 -12.08 -3.12
CA ARG A 56 3.91 -10.73 -3.74
C ARG A 56 2.56 -10.36 -4.35
N GLN A 57 1.96 -11.25 -5.13
CA GLN A 57 0.69 -10.99 -5.82
C GLN A 57 -0.48 -10.82 -4.84
N LEU A 58 -0.43 -11.47 -3.66
CA LEU A 58 -1.46 -11.35 -2.64
C LEU A 58 -1.50 -9.95 -2.01
N TRP A 59 -0.36 -9.25 -1.98
CA TRP A 59 -0.23 -7.90 -1.41
C TRP A 59 -0.50 -6.79 -2.43
N LEU A 60 -0.31 -7.08 -3.71
CA LEU A 60 -0.54 -6.13 -4.81
C LEU A 60 -2.03 -5.96 -5.10
N PHE A 61 -2.77 -7.06 -5.16
CA PHE A 61 -4.19 -7.03 -5.50
C PHE A 61 -5.08 -6.57 -4.34
N ASN A 62 -6.15 -5.85 -4.69
CA ASN A 62 -7.22 -5.51 -3.77
C ASN A 62 -7.96 -6.77 -3.36
N LYS A 63 -8.57 -6.76 -2.16
CA LYS A 63 -9.25 -7.94 -1.60
C LYS A 63 -10.36 -8.50 -2.50
N SER A 64 -11.04 -7.63 -3.26
CA SER A 64 -12.05 -7.99 -4.27
C SER A 64 -11.47 -8.83 -5.41
N ASN A 65 -10.25 -8.54 -5.85
CA ASN A 65 -9.58 -9.21 -6.98
C ASN A 65 -8.93 -10.55 -6.61
N LEU A 66 -8.91 -10.92 -5.33
CA LEU A 66 -8.37 -12.20 -4.88
C LEU A 66 -9.43 -13.32 -4.99
N SER A 67 -9.03 -14.48 -5.54
CA SER A 67 -9.84 -15.69 -5.49
C SER A 67 -10.02 -16.20 -4.05
N TRP A 68 -11.03 -17.04 -3.81
CA TRP A 68 -11.29 -17.60 -2.47
C TRP A 68 -10.06 -18.32 -1.87
N LYS A 69 -9.34 -19.11 -2.69
CA LYS A 69 -8.11 -19.80 -2.26
C LYS A 69 -7.02 -18.82 -1.85
N GLN A 70 -6.84 -17.75 -2.63
CA GLN A 70 -5.87 -16.69 -2.33
C GLN A 70 -6.25 -15.92 -1.07
N ARG A 71 -7.53 -15.61 -0.85
CA ARG A 71 -8.02 -14.95 0.38
C ARG A 71 -7.76 -15.80 1.62
N ARG A 72 -7.99 -17.12 1.55
CA ARG A 72 -7.72 -18.03 2.67
C ARG A 72 -6.22 -18.10 3.01
N ARG A 73 -5.38 -18.23 1.98
CA ARG A 73 -3.91 -18.21 2.15
C ARG A 73 -3.44 -16.87 2.72
N PHE A 74 -3.98 -15.78 2.20
CA PHE A 74 -3.67 -14.43 2.67
C PHE A 74 -4.06 -14.21 4.13
N ALA A 75 -5.26 -14.65 4.54
CA ALA A 75 -5.73 -14.56 5.91
C ALA A 75 -4.83 -15.32 6.90
N ALA A 76 -4.29 -16.48 6.49
CA ALA A 76 -3.35 -17.24 7.31
C ALA A 76 -2.03 -16.48 7.51
N ILE A 77 -1.47 -15.89 6.44
CA ILE A 77 -0.22 -15.11 6.51
C ILE A 77 -0.42 -13.82 7.32
N ARG A 78 -1.57 -13.15 7.18
CA ARG A 78 -1.89 -11.89 7.84
C ARG A 78 -2.00 -12.02 9.37
N ARG A 79 -2.37 -13.20 9.89
CA ARG A 79 -2.51 -13.44 11.34
C ARG A 79 -1.17 -13.47 12.08
N ASN A 80 -0.05 -13.61 11.37
CA ASN A 80 1.28 -13.75 11.98
C ASN A 80 1.93 -12.41 12.40
N GLY A 81 1.17 -11.32 12.54
CA GLY A 81 1.67 -10.06 13.10
C GLY A 81 2.70 -9.31 12.24
N LEU A 82 2.80 -9.63 10.95
CA LEU A 82 3.81 -9.08 10.05
C LEU A 82 3.67 -7.55 9.86
N LYS A 83 4.80 -6.84 9.79
CA LYS A 83 4.83 -5.41 9.43
C LYS A 83 4.19 -5.18 8.05
N THR A 84 4.36 -6.13 7.14
CA THR A 84 3.69 -6.16 5.83
C THR A 84 2.16 -6.20 5.95
N ALA A 85 1.62 -6.94 6.93
CA ALA A 85 0.19 -7.01 7.16
C ALA A 85 -0.39 -5.66 7.62
N ARG A 86 0.36 -4.92 8.45
CA ARG A 86 -0.02 -3.56 8.89
C ARG A 86 0.03 -2.57 7.74
N ALA A 87 1.12 -2.56 6.97
CA ALA A 87 1.25 -1.67 5.81
C ALA A 87 0.14 -1.91 4.77
N TRP A 88 -0.23 -3.17 4.53
CA TRP A 88 -1.34 -3.51 3.64
C TRP A 88 -2.70 -3.07 4.18
N ALA A 89 -2.94 -3.18 5.49
CA ALA A 89 -4.19 -2.72 6.09
C ALA A 89 -4.40 -1.20 5.91
N ILE A 90 -3.33 -0.41 6.02
CA ILE A 90 -3.36 1.04 5.77
C ILE A 90 -3.63 1.32 4.29
N LYS A 91 -3.02 0.57 3.38
CA LYS A 91 -3.33 0.69 1.94
C LYS A 91 -4.81 0.41 1.67
N GLU A 92 -5.37 -0.65 2.24
CA GLU A 92 -6.76 -1.03 2.01
C GLU A 92 -7.74 0.02 2.59
N SER A 93 -7.41 0.63 3.74
CA SER A 93 -8.20 1.70 4.34
C SER A 93 -8.16 3.01 3.56
N GLU A 94 -7.37 3.13 2.50
CA GLU A 94 -7.32 4.32 1.64
C GLU A 94 -8.02 4.06 0.29
N VAL A 95 -8.08 2.77 -0.10
CA VAL A 95 -8.69 2.27 -1.34
C VAL A 95 -10.19 2.05 -1.20
N ASP A 96 -10.70 1.80 0.03
CA ASP A 96 -12.13 1.69 0.29
C ASP A 96 -12.83 3.03 -0.04
N PRO A 97 -13.77 3.08 -1.00
CA PRO A 97 -14.50 4.31 -1.30
C PRO A 97 -15.25 4.91 -0.09
N ASN A 98 -15.55 4.07 0.91
CA ASN A 98 -16.36 4.43 2.08
C ASN A 98 -15.53 4.73 3.34
N CYS A 99 -14.20 4.59 3.33
CA CYS A 99 -13.39 4.92 4.51
C CYS A 99 -13.26 6.44 4.72
N TRP A 100 -13.43 7.23 3.66
CA TRP A 100 -13.40 8.69 3.67
C TRP A 100 -14.78 9.32 3.90
N THR A 101 -15.85 8.52 4.01
CA THR A 101 -17.23 9.02 4.20
C THR A 101 -17.68 9.04 5.66
N VAL A 102 -16.77 8.92 6.62
CA VAL A 102 -17.10 9.06 8.05
C VAL A 102 -16.42 10.30 8.62
N GLY A 103 -17.04 11.47 8.41
CA GLY A 103 -16.58 12.72 9.03
C GLY A 103 -17.16 14.03 8.49
N GLY A 104 -18.48 14.23 8.61
CA GLY A 104 -19.10 15.56 8.84
C GLY A 104 -19.20 16.57 7.67
N LEU A 105 -20.42 17.10 7.49
CA LEU A 105 -20.91 18.01 6.42
C LEU A 105 -21.06 17.29 5.08
N VAL A 106 -22.25 16.84 4.66
CA VAL A 106 -23.54 17.54 4.61
C VAL A 106 -24.67 16.62 5.07
#